data_AF-A0A836W917-F1
#
_entry.id   AF-A0A836W917-F1
#
_cell.length_a   1.000
_cell.length_b   1.000
_cell.length_c   1.000
_cell.angle_alpha   90.00
_cell.angle_beta   90.00
_cell.angle_gamma   90.00
#
_symmetry.space_group_name_H-M   'P 1'
#
loop_
_entity.id
_entity.type
_entity.pdbx_description
1 polymer ?
#
loop_
_entity_poly.entity_id
_entity_poly.type
_entity_poly.pdbx_seq_one_letter_code
_entity_poly.pdbx_strand_id
1 'polypeptide(L)' 'SALMLGANEVEMGKQFARSELTKNLAKDREYLGMIRRGEYVTVLYKQTHTQKEGEWLGRLVLGYEDGQVRIFGATLF' A
#
# COMPACT_ATOMS: atom_id res chain seq x y z
N SER A 1 -22.24 6.71 8.45
CA SER A 1 -20.99 6.10 8.97
C SER A 1 -19.89 5.87 7.92
N ALA A 2 -19.87 6.59 6.79
CA ALA A 2 -18.78 6.51 5.79
C ALA A 2 -17.56 7.39 6.15
N LEU A 3 -17.79 8.51 6.84
CA LEU A 3 -16.74 9.44 7.28
C LEU A 3 -15.74 8.83 8.29
N MET A 4 -16.19 7.88 9.12
CA MET A 4 -15.31 7.21 10.10
C MET A 4 -14.35 6.20 9.46
N LEU A 5 -14.73 5.55 8.35
CA LEU A 5 -13.89 4.57 7.66
C LEU A 5 -12.75 5.27 6.90
N GLY A 6 -13.08 6.33 6.15
CA GLY A 6 -12.08 7.13 5.44
C GLY A 6 -11.11 7.87 6.37
N ALA A 7 -11.59 8.35 7.54
CA ALA A 7 -10.72 8.95 8.55
C ALA A 7 -9.72 7.95 9.12
N ASN A 8 -10.16 6.71 9.39
CA ASN A 8 -9.32 5.65 9.96
C ASN A 8 -8.27 5.14 8.95
N GLU A 9 -8.64 4.99 7.67
CA GLU A 9 -7.67 4.61 6.61
C GLU A 9 -6.60 5.69 6.37
N VAL A 10 -6.97 6.97 6.44
CA VAL A 10 -6.01 8.09 6.32
C VAL A 10 -5.09 8.19 7.55
N GLU A 11 -5.61 7.97 8.76
CA GLU A 11 -4.78 7.92 9.98
C GLU A 11 -3.83 6.71 9.97
N MET A 12 -4.31 5.55 9.53
CA MET A 12 -3.53 4.32 9.43
C MET A 12 -2.45 4.45 8.35
N GLY A 13 -2.73 5.10 7.22
CA GLY A 13 -1.75 5.49 6.20
C GLY A 13 -0.67 6.45 6.73
N LYS A 14 -1.05 7.43 7.56
CA LYS A 14 -0.11 8.34 8.24
C LYS A 14 0.76 7.62 9.27
N GLN A 15 0.22 6.63 9.99
CA GLN A 15 1.02 5.80 10.90
C GLN A 15 1.95 4.84 10.15
N PHE A 16 1.50 4.28 9.02
CA PHE A 16 2.36 3.48 8.12
C PHE A 16 3.53 4.29 7.56
N ALA A 17 3.30 5.53 7.12
CA ALA A 17 4.35 6.43 6.62
C ALA A 17 5.37 6.85 7.70
N ARG A 18 5.02 6.69 8.99
CA ARG A 18 5.88 7.05 10.13
C ARG A 18 6.61 5.85 10.76
N SER A 19 6.31 4.64 10.33
CA SER A 19 6.92 3.40 10.81
C SER A 19 8.40 3.30 10.41
N GLU A 20 9.24 2.75 11.29
CA GLU A 20 10.63 2.39 10.98
C GLU A 20 10.74 1.44 9.78
N LEU A 21 9.69 0.65 9.48
CA LEU A 21 9.62 -0.28 8.35
C LEU A 21 9.48 0.42 6.98
N THR A 22 8.93 1.63 6.93
CA THR A 22 8.76 2.37 5.66
C THR A 22 9.93 3.30 5.34
N LYS A 23 10.87 3.45 6.28
CA LYS A 23 12.16 4.09 6.04
C LYS A 23 13.11 3.07 5.41
N ASN A 24 14.04 3.52 4.59
CA ASN A 24 15.09 2.68 3.98
C ASN A 24 14.59 1.44 3.18
N LEU A 25 13.36 1.49 2.67
CA LEU A 25 12.87 0.50 1.71
C LEU A 25 13.77 0.45 0.47
N ALA A 26 14.09 -0.76 0.01
CA ALA A 26 14.80 -0.95 -1.24
C ALA A 26 14.02 -0.32 -2.40
N LYS A 27 14.75 0.27 -3.36
CA LYS A 27 14.13 0.85 -4.57
C LYS A 27 13.50 -0.23 -5.45
N ASP A 28 14.14 -1.39 -5.50
CA ASP A 28 13.67 -2.52 -6.26
C ASP A 28 12.53 -3.21 -5.50
N ARG A 29 11.45 -3.50 -6.23
CA ARG A 29 10.34 -4.33 -5.76
C ARG A 29 10.10 -5.41 -6.78
N GLU A 30 9.78 -6.61 -6.30
CA GLU A 30 9.41 -7.71 -7.17
C GLU A 30 7.88 -7.75 -7.29
N TYR A 31 7.37 -7.62 -8.51
CA TYR A 31 5.93 -7.70 -8.77
C TYR A 31 5.45 -9.14 -8.64
N LEU A 32 4.45 -9.37 -7.79
CA LEU A 32 3.91 -10.71 -7.53
C LEU A 32 2.59 -10.96 -8.27
N GLY A 33 1.84 -9.90 -8.58
CA GLY A 33 0.57 -10.03 -9.29
C GLY A 33 -0.41 -8.92 -8.96
N MET A 34 -1.58 -8.99 -9.59
CA MET A 34 -2.70 -8.10 -9.28
C MET A 34 -4.03 -8.86 -9.25
N ILE A 35 -4.95 -8.35 -8.43
CA ILE A 35 -6.28 -8.91 -8.26
C ILE A 35 -7.28 -7.78 -8.45
N ARG A 36 -8.18 -7.90 -9.43
CA ARG A 36 -9.29 -6.95 -9.64
C ARG A 36 -10.52 -7.41 -8.87
N ARG A 37 -11.16 -6.50 -8.13
CA ARG A 37 -12.43 -6.71 -7.44
C ARG A 37 -13.33 -5.50 -7.66
N GLY A 38 -14.31 -5.65 -8.56
CA GLY A 38 -15.15 -4.53 -8.99
C GLY A 38 -14.31 -3.42 -9.62
N GLU A 39 -14.45 -2.20 -9.12
CA GLU A 39 -13.74 -1.01 -9.61
C GLU A 39 -12.31 -0.85 -9.06
N TYR A 40 -11.90 -1.72 -8.14
CA TYR A 40 -10.58 -1.66 -7.51
C TYR A 40 -9.63 -2.72 -8.03
N VAL A 41 -8.34 -2.37 -8.11
CA VAL A 41 -7.24 -3.27 -8.44
C VAL A 41 -6.26 -3.27 -7.29
N THR A 42 -6.02 -4.46 -6.72
CA THR A 42 -4.99 -4.65 -5.71
C THR A 42 -3.72 -5.17 -6.36
N VAL A 43 -2.62 -4.44 -6.24
CA VAL A 43 -1.28 -4.84 -6.66
C VAL A 43 -0.54 -5.43 -5.47
N LEU A 44 0.03 -6.62 -5.65
CA LEU A 44 0.89 -7.30 -4.68
C LEU A 44 2.33 -7.27 -5.19
N TYR A 45 3.25 -6.90 -4.30
CA TYR A 45 4.67 -6.86 -4.59
C TYR A 45 5.46 -7.29 -3.36
N LYS A 46 6.60 -7.93 -3.57
CA LYS A 46 7.57 -8.16 -2.51
C LYS A 46 8.41 -6.91 -2.35
N GLN A 47 8.64 -6.53 -1.09
CA GLN A 47 9.46 -5.40 -0.71
C GLN A 47 10.55 -5.88 0.25
N THR A 48 11.75 -5.32 0.10
CA THR A 48 12.89 -5.57 0.99
C THR A 48 13.36 -4.25 1.61
N HIS A 49 14.22 -4.32 2.63
CA HIS A 49 14.75 -3.16 3.34
C HIS A 49 16.28 -3.13 3.22
N THR A 50 16.85 -1.96 2.98
CA THR A 50 18.30 -1.82 2.72
C THR A 50 19.17 -2.04 3.97
N GLN A 51 18.59 -1.98 5.17
CA GLN A 51 19.32 -2.19 6.44
C GLN A 51 18.82 -3.38 7.26
N LYS A 52 17.75 -4.06 6.84
CA LYS A 52 17.12 -5.16 7.59
C LYS A 52 16.90 -6.31 6.64
N GLU A 53 17.45 -7.47 6.97
CA GLU A 53 17.21 -8.69 6.22
C GLU A 53 15.76 -9.14 6.43
N GLY A 54 15.11 -9.55 5.33
CA GLY A 54 13.72 -9.96 5.32
C GLY A 54 13.03 -9.61 4.01
N GLU A 55 11.89 -10.27 3.81
CA GLU A 55 10.96 -10.01 2.71
C GLU A 55 9.61 -9.67 3.33
N TRP A 56 8.99 -8.59 2.83
CA TRP A 56 7.68 -8.12 3.26
C TRP A 56 6.72 -8.11 2.08
N LEU A 57 5.44 -8.34 2.35
CA LEU A 57 4.41 -8.30 1.32
C LEU A 57 3.80 -6.91 1.26
N GLY A 58 4.10 -6.19 0.19
CA GLY A 58 3.47 -4.94 -0.17
C GLY A 58 2.13 -5.14 -0.85
N ARG A 59 1.14 -4.34 -0.45
CA ARG A 59 -0.20 -4.28 -1.04
C ARG A 59 -0.55 -2.83 -1.36
N LEU A 60 -0.91 -2.57 -2.61
CA LEU A 60 -1.41 -1.27 -3.07
C LEU A 60 -2.81 -1.45 -3.67
N VAL A 61 -3.81 -0.75 -3.15
CA VAL A 61 -5.17 -0.77 -3.67
C VAL A 61 -5.38 0.49 -4.49
N LEU A 62 -5.63 0.31 -5.78
CA LEU A 62 -5.88 1.36 -6.76
C LEU A 62 -7.35 1.38 -7.15
N GLY A 63 -7.87 2.56 -7.41
CA GLY A 63 -9.20 2.78 -7.99
C GLY A 63 -9.18 3.97 -8.94
N TYR A 64 -10.28 4.22 -9.63
CA TYR A 64 -10.41 5.32 -10.58
C TYR A 64 -11.52 6.27 -10.14
N GLU A 65 -11.18 7.55 -9.94
CA GLU A 65 -12.09 8.58 -9.45
C GLU A 65 -11.74 9.91 -10.10
N ASP A 66 -12.75 10.69 -10.50
CA ASP A 66 -12.59 12.00 -11.17
C ASP A 66 -11.66 11.97 -12.40
N GLY A 67 -11.66 10.87 -13.15
CA GLY A 67 -10.81 10.71 -14.32
C GLY A 67 -9.34 10.42 -14.01
N GLN A 68 -9.02 10.03 -12.77
CA GLN A 68 -7.64 9.78 -12.33
C GLN A 68 -7.53 8.48 -11.52
N VAL A 69 -6.40 7.79 -11.66
CA VAL A 69 -6.06 6.66 -10.79
C VAL A 69 -5.68 7.20 -9.41
N ARG A 70 -6.31 6.69 -8.36
CA ARG A 70 -6.04 7.05 -6.96
C ARG A 70 -5.64 5.83 -6.14
N ILE A 71 -4.86 6.08 -5.09
CA ILE A 71 -4.49 5.07 -4.09
C ILE A 71 -5.55 5.11 -2.99
N PHE A 72 -6.27 4.01 -2.83
CA PHE A 72 -7.29 3.82 -1.79
C PHE A 72 -6.72 3.12 -0.56
N GLY A 73 -5.61 2.41 -0.70
CA GLY A 73 -4.94 1.78 0.43
C GLY A 73 -3.51 1.37 0.11
N ALA A 74 -2.63 1.46 1.10
CA ALA A 74 -1.27 0.95 1.03
C ALA A 74 -0.97 0.22 2.33
N THR A 75 -0.39 -0.97 2.25
CA THR A 75 -0.07 -1.79 3.42
C THR A 75 1.20 -2.58 3.14
N LEU A 76 2.03 -2.76 4.17
CA LEU A 76 3.19 -3.63 4.16
C LEU A 76 3.01 -4.61 5.32
N PHE A 77 2.99 -5.91 5.02
CA PHE A 77 2.88 -7.00 6.00
C PHE A 77 4.27 -7.57 6.30
#